data_AF-A0A9D7NXY4-F1
#
_entry.id   AF-A0A9D7NXY4-F1
#
_cell.length_a   1.000
_cell.length_b   1.000
_cell.length_c   1.000
_cell.angle_alpha   90.00
_cell.angle_beta   90.00
_cell.angle_gamma   90.00
#
_symmetry.space_group_name_H-M   'P 1'
#
loop_
_entity.id
_entity.type
_entity.pdbx_description
1 polymer ?
#
loop_
_entity_poly.entity_id
_entity_poly.type
_entity_poly.pdbx_seq_one_letter_code
_entity_poly.pdbx_strand_id
1 'polypeptide(L)'
;MPPTLTITENGRDGHVEYAEGLLHTIQGYWEFGGNDVVTIVSMGTRDEWQRHQPWAVERRATILRFVAQEVISQRAPTCTADIDEEEGVILLRLSGAAAARPQVGEGGPSTKAVEFVRRYTNYKTMLGTAVLAIALIGGAIGWLGRKVLSVAPAKGVPLNESVRYGGPIQRTRAVSPTDPIHRSPPPRDQWSRWQHHYQHQRPPDPV
;
A
#
# COMPACT_ATOMS: atom_id res chain seq x y z
N MET A 1 7.75 1.49 -34.31
CA MET A 1 8.93 0.62 -34.08
C MET A 1 8.43 -0.81 -33.95
N PRO A 2 9.13 -1.81 -34.50
CA PRO A 2 8.73 -3.21 -34.30
C PRO A 2 8.81 -3.56 -32.80
N PRO A 3 7.99 -4.51 -32.33
CA PRO A 3 8.10 -5.00 -30.97
C PRO A 3 9.45 -5.71 -30.76
N THR A 4 9.99 -5.61 -29.55
CA THR A 4 11.25 -6.25 -29.15
C THR A 4 11.06 -7.02 -27.86
N LEU A 5 11.78 -8.13 -27.72
CA LEU A 5 11.83 -8.91 -26.48
C LEU A 5 13.26 -8.96 -25.94
N THR A 6 13.42 -8.51 -24.70
CA THR A 6 14.69 -8.62 -23.95
C THR A 6 14.54 -9.66 -22.84
N ILE A 7 15.51 -10.57 -22.72
CA ILE A 7 15.53 -11.60 -21.68
C ILE A 7 16.73 -11.36 -20.77
N THR A 8 16.46 -11.09 -19.50
CA THR A 8 17.47 -10.89 -18.45
C THR A 8 17.51 -12.11 -17.55
N GLU A 9 18.68 -12.74 -17.43
CA GLU A 9 18.87 -13.97 -16.66
C GLU A 9 19.66 -13.72 -15.38
N ASN A 10 19.19 -14.31 -14.27
CA ASN A 10 19.83 -14.31 -12.97
C ASN A 10 19.98 -15.76 -12.46
N GLY A 11 20.85 -16.53 -13.13
CA GLY A 11 21.06 -17.93 -12.81
C GLY A 11 19.95 -18.82 -13.36
N ARG A 12 19.04 -19.29 -12.50
CA ARG A 12 17.95 -20.22 -12.90
C ARG A 12 16.64 -19.54 -13.26
N ASP A 13 16.53 -18.24 -12.98
CA ASP A 13 15.35 -17.45 -13.25
C ASP A 13 15.73 -16.11 -13.87
N GLY A 14 14.73 -15.28 -14.15
CA GLY A 14 14.92 -13.99 -14.76
C GLY A 14 13.62 -13.28 -15.12
N HIS A 15 13.77 -12.32 -16.01
CA HIS A 15 12.66 -11.51 -16.51
C HIS A 15 12.67 -11.48 -18.02
N VAL A 16 11.47 -11.38 -18.58
CA VAL A 16 11.26 -11.04 -19.98
C VAL A 16 10.63 -9.67 -20.04
N GLU A 17 11.10 -8.84 -20.95
CA GLU A 17 10.55 -7.51 -21.18
C GLU A 17 10.12 -7.39 -22.63
N TYR A 18 8.81 -7.28 -22.84
CA TYR A 18 8.22 -6.94 -24.12
C TYR A 18 8.12 -5.42 -24.23
N ALA A 19 8.65 -4.83 -25.30
CA ALA A 19 8.55 -3.41 -25.56
C ALA A 19 7.97 -3.15 -26.96
N GLU A 20 7.04 -2.20 -27.07
CA GLU A 20 6.43 -1.75 -28.33
C GLU A 20 6.40 -0.21 -28.39
N GLY A 21 7.20 0.38 -29.26
CA GLY A 21 7.35 1.83 -29.29
C GLY A 21 8.09 2.37 -28.06
N LEU A 22 7.78 3.61 -27.65
CA LEU A 22 8.54 4.32 -26.60
C LEU A 22 7.90 4.25 -25.21
N LEU A 23 6.60 3.94 -25.12
CA LEU A 23 5.83 4.09 -23.88
C LEU A 23 5.16 2.79 -23.41
N HIS A 24 5.27 1.72 -24.20
CA HIS A 24 4.56 0.48 -23.94
C HIS A 24 5.54 -0.64 -23.66
N THR A 25 5.61 -1.00 -22.38
CA THR A 25 6.46 -2.08 -21.89
C THR A 25 5.62 -3.00 -21.00
N ILE A 26 5.85 -4.30 -21.12
CA ILE A 26 5.26 -5.34 -20.29
C ILE A 26 6.38 -6.23 -19.78
N GLN A 27 6.50 -6.33 -18.46
CA GLN A 27 7.49 -7.17 -17.82
C GLN A 27 6.84 -8.47 -17.34
N GLY A 28 7.44 -9.59 -17.71
CA GLY A 28 7.11 -10.93 -17.24
C GLY A 28 8.23 -11.55 -16.45
N TYR A 29 7.95 -12.74 -15.90
CA TYR A 29 8.91 -13.60 -15.24
C TYR A 29 9.25 -14.79 -16.14
N TRP A 30 10.50 -15.25 -16.09
CA TRP A 30 10.97 -16.44 -16.80
C TRP A 30 11.77 -17.30 -15.83
N GLU A 31 11.68 -18.62 -15.94
CA GLU A 31 12.53 -19.55 -15.21
C GLU A 31 12.75 -20.86 -15.96
N PHE A 32 13.85 -21.55 -15.66
CA PHE A 32 14.02 -22.92 -16.13
C PHE A 32 12.97 -23.83 -15.49
N GLY A 33 12.27 -24.56 -16.35
CA GLY A 33 11.31 -25.56 -15.93
C GLY A 33 11.96 -26.84 -15.38
N GLY A 34 11.14 -27.87 -15.22
CA GLY A 34 11.57 -29.21 -14.89
C GLY A 34 10.72 -30.26 -15.61
N ASN A 35 11.13 -31.53 -15.48
CA ASN A 35 10.55 -32.67 -16.19
C ASN A 35 10.63 -32.49 -17.71
N ASP A 36 9.50 -32.35 -18.39
CA ASP A 36 9.39 -32.18 -19.84
C ASP A 36 9.25 -30.71 -20.28
N VAL A 37 9.24 -29.78 -19.33
CA VAL A 37 9.26 -28.33 -19.57
C VAL A 37 10.68 -27.81 -19.40
N VAL A 38 11.23 -27.23 -20.46
CA VAL A 38 12.55 -26.58 -20.45
C VAL A 38 12.45 -25.21 -19.79
N THR A 39 11.36 -24.49 -20.07
CA THR A 39 11.15 -23.15 -19.54
C THR A 39 9.67 -22.83 -19.31
N ILE A 40 9.41 -22.08 -18.26
CA ILE A 40 8.16 -21.38 -17.96
C ILE A 40 8.36 -19.86 -18.14
N VAL A 41 7.44 -19.21 -18.85
CA VAL A 41 7.33 -17.75 -18.90
C VAL A 41 5.95 -17.34 -18.40
N SER A 42 5.88 -16.44 -17.44
CA SER A 42 4.64 -15.89 -16.92
C SER A 42 4.57 -14.40 -17.24
N MET A 43 3.57 -14.03 -18.05
CA MET A 43 3.33 -12.66 -18.48
C MET A 43 2.18 -12.01 -17.70
N GLY A 44 1.55 -12.72 -16.76
CA GLY A 44 0.42 -12.25 -15.97
C GLY A 44 -0.94 -12.56 -16.59
N THR A 45 -1.95 -12.60 -15.74
CA THR A 45 -3.34 -12.94 -16.06
C THR A 45 -4.04 -11.84 -16.86
N ARG A 46 -5.18 -12.16 -17.47
CA ARG A 46 -5.98 -11.16 -18.20
C ARG A 46 -6.42 -10.00 -17.31
N ASP A 47 -6.81 -10.28 -16.06
CA ASP A 47 -7.26 -9.28 -15.11
C ASP A 47 -6.13 -8.32 -14.71
N GLU A 48 -4.92 -8.83 -14.51
CA GLU A 48 -3.74 -8.01 -14.24
C GLU A 48 -3.45 -7.08 -15.43
N TRP A 49 -3.56 -7.59 -16.66
CA TRP A 49 -3.38 -6.79 -17.86
C TRP A 49 -4.44 -5.70 -17.99
N GLN A 50 -5.70 -5.99 -17.66
CA GLN A 50 -6.75 -4.96 -17.67
C GLN A 50 -6.48 -3.83 -16.69
N ARG A 51 -5.89 -4.13 -15.53
CA ARG A 51 -5.59 -3.13 -14.50
C ARG A 51 -4.34 -2.31 -14.83
N HIS A 52 -3.29 -2.96 -15.33
CA HIS A 52 -1.96 -2.35 -15.46
C HIS A 52 -1.58 -2.00 -16.91
N GLN A 53 -2.09 -2.73 -17.89
CA GLN A 53 -1.78 -2.54 -19.31
C GLN A 53 -3.04 -2.61 -20.20
N PRO A 54 -4.06 -1.76 -19.97
CA PRO A 54 -5.35 -1.84 -20.68
C PRO A 54 -5.19 -1.75 -22.21
N TRP A 55 -4.16 -1.02 -22.68
CA TRP A 55 -3.81 -0.88 -24.09
C TRP A 55 -3.47 -2.21 -24.78
N ALA A 56 -2.99 -3.21 -24.03
CA ALA A 56 -2.50 -4.47 -24.57
C ALA A 56 -3.54 -5.60 -24.53
N VAL A 57 -4.66 -5.42 -23.82
CA VAL A 57 -5.63 -6.48 -23.50
C VAL A 57 -6.21 -7.10 -24.76
N GLU A 58 -6.65 -6.29 -25.73
CA GLU A 58 -7.25 -6.78 -26.97
C GLU A 58 -6.26 -7.56 -27.84
N ARG A 59 -4.96 -7.26 -27.71
CA ARG A 59 -3.87 -7.89 -28.46
C ARG A 59 -3.09 -8.92 -27.65
N ARG A 60 -3.56 -9.26 -26.44
CA ARG A 60 -2.81 -10.09 -25.48
C ARG A 60 -2.41 -11.44 -26.07
N ALA A 61 -3.32 -12.13 -26.74
CA ALA A 61 -3.04 -13.40 -27.42
C ALA A 61 -1.90 -13.28 -28.45
N THR A 62 -1.88 -12.18 -29.22
CA THR A 62 -0.81 -11.90 -30.20
C THR A 62 0.52 -11.59 -29.52
N ILE A 63 0.50 -10.83 -28.43
CA ILE A 63 1.71 -10.51 -27.66
C ILE A 63 2.29 -11.77 -27.02
N LEU A 64 1.46 -12.63 -26.42
CA LEU A 64 1.92 -13.91 -25.84
C LEU A 64 2.57 -14.81 -26.90
N ARG A 65 1.98 -14.90 -28.10
CA ARG A 65 2.57 -15.63 -29.22
C ARG A 65 3.91 -15.05 -29.66
N PHE A 66 4.01 -13.73 -29.74
CA PHE A 66 5.27 -13.05 -30.06
C PHE A 66 6.35 -13.35 -29.02
N VAL A 67 6.02 -13.21 -27.72
CA VAL A 67 6.93 -13.53 -26.62
C VAL A 67 7.38 -14.98 -26.73
N ALA A 68 6.45 -15.93 -26.90
CA ALA A 68 6.80 -17.35 -27.04
C ALA A 68 7.77 -17.61 -28.19
N GLN A 69 7.53 -17.02 -29.36
CA GLN A 69 8.38 -17.19 -30.53
C GLN A 69 9.78 -16.60 -30.33
N GLU A 70 9.87 -15.41 -29.73
CA GLU A 70 11.15 -14.77 -29.44
C GLU A 70 11.94 -15.51 -28.36
N VAL A 71 11.27 -16.04 -27.35
CA VAL A 71 11.93 -16.86 -26.34
C VAL A 71 12.47 -18.16 -26.96
N ILE A 72 11.70 -18.81 -27.84
CA ILE A 72 12.17 -19.98 -28.60
C ILE A 72 13.39 -19.61 -29.45
N SER A 73 13.33 -18.51 -30.21
CA SER A 73 14.42 -18.12 -31.11
C SER A 73 15.71 -17.80 -30.35
N GLN A 74 15.61 -17.13 -29.20
CA GLN A 74 16.77 -16.67 -28.44
C GLN A 74 17.34 -17.74 -27.49
N ARG A 75 16.50 -18.56 -26.85
CA ARG A 75 16.91 -19.41 -25.71
C ARG A 75 16.62 -20.88 -25.87
N ALA A 76 15.62 -21.26 -26.66
CA ALA A 76 15.21 -22.66 -26.79
C ALA A 76 14.80 -23.04 -28.23
N PRO A 77 15.71 -23.00 -29.23
CA PRO A 77 15.35 -23.16 -30.64
C PRO A 77 14.78 -24.54 -31.00
N THR A 78 15.08 -25.54 -30.18
CA THR A 78 14.59 -26.92 -30.33
C THR A 78 13.28 -27.16 -29.59
N CYS A 79 12.65 -26.13 -29.01
CA CYS A 79 11.41 -26.27 -28.24
C CYS A 79 10.18 -25.81 -29.03
N THR A 80 9.02 -26.22 -28.52
CA THR A 80 7.68 -25.80 -28.93
C THR A 80 6.99 -25.13 -27.76
N ALA A 81 6.15 -24.13 -28.04
CA ALA A 81 5.41 -23.40 -27.02
C ALA A 81 3.99 -23.95 -26.84
N ASP A 82 3.61 -24.12 -25.59
CA ASP A 82 2.24 -24.31 -25.12
C ASP A 82 1.81 -23.05 -24.37
N ILE A 83 0.76 -22.38 -24.83
CA ILE A 83 0.36 -21.05 -24.35
C ILE A 83 -1.00 -21.16 -23.68
N ASP A 84 -1.02 -20.96 -22.37
CA ASP A 84 -2.23 -20.70 -21.61
C ASP A 84 -2.56 -19.21 -21.70
N GLU A 85 -3.49 -18.88 -22.59
CA GLU A 85 -3.94 -17.51 -22.78
C GLU A 85 -4.78 -17.00 -21.61
N GLU A 86 -5.33 -17.80 -20.70
CA GLU A 86 -6.11 -17.27 -19.58
C GLU A 86 -5.16 -16.75 -18.50
N GLU A 87 -4.26 -17.62 -18.05
CA GLU A 87 -3.29 -17.36 -17.00
C GLU A 87 -2.08 -16.55 -17.51
N GLY A 88 -1.86 -16.48 -18.83
CA GLY A 88 -0.72 -15.80 -19.44
C GLY A 88 0.59 -16.53 -19.19
N VAL A 89 0.52 -17.86 -19.21
CA VAL A 89 1.66 -18.76 -18.99
C VAL A 89 2.06 -19.40 -20.31
N ILE A 90 3.37 -19.42 -20.57
CA ILE A 90 3.96 -20.06 -21.76
C ILE A 90 4.92 -21.14 -21.26
N LEU A 91 4.69 -22.37 -21.68
CA LEU A 91 5.55 -23.51 -21.37
C LEU A 91 6.31 -23.91 -22.63
N LEU A 92 7.63 -23.92 -22.57
CA LEU A 92 8.49 -24.40 -23.65
C LEU A 92 8.90 -25.85 -23.40
N ARG A 93 8.60 -26.74 -24.35
CA ARG A 93 8.85 -28.18 -24.29
C ARG A 93 9.70 -28.62 -25.48
N LEU A 94 10.59 -29.60 -25.29
CA LEU A 94 11.43 -30.13 -26.38
C LEU A 94 10.58 -30.60 -27.57
N SER A 95 10.90 -30.10 -28.76
CA SER A 95 10.28 -30.47 -30.03
C SER A 95 10.70 -31.91 -30.34
N GLY A 96 9.75 -32.83 -30.20
CA GLY A 96 9.98 -34.28 -30.12
C GLY A 96 9.11 -34.96 -29.05
N ALA A 97 8.73 -34.22 -27.99
CA ALA A 97 7.64 -34.61 -27.09
C ALA A 97 6.25 -34.26 -27.66
N ALA A 98 6.21 -33.38 -28.67
CA ALA A 98 4.99 -32.93 -29.35
C ALA A 98 4.56 -33.89 -30.48
N ALA A 99 4.09 -35.08 -30.12
CA ALA A 99 3.26 -35.92 -30.98
C ALA A 99 2.02 -36.48 -30.26
N ALA A 100 1.63 -35.88 -29.13
CA ALA A 100 0.35 -36.19 -28.49
C ALA A 100 -0.21 -34.91 -27.86
N ARG A 101 -1.14 -34.25 -28.56
CA ARG A 101 -2.12 -33.42 -27.85
C ARG A 101 -3.00 -34.38 -27.04
N PRO A 102 -3.14 -34.24 -25.71
CA PRO A 102 -4.32 -34.74 -25.05
C PRO A 102 -5.46 -33.78 -25.43
N GLN A 103 -6.30 -34.21 -26.36
CA GLN A 103 -7.67 -33.72 -26.33
C GLN A 103 -8.27 -34.11 -24.98
N VAL A 104 -8.90 -33.14 -24.33
CA VAL A 104 -9.90 -33.26 -23.26
C VAL A 104 -10.06 -34.70 -22.73
N GLY A 105 -9.28 -35.03 -21.71
CA GLY A 105 -9.33 -36.31 -21.02
C GLY A 105 -8.66 -36.12 -19.65
N GLU A 106 -9.46 -36.32 -18.61
CA GLU A 106 -9.10 -36.15 -17.20
C GLU A 106 -7.75 -36.79 -16.82
N GLY A 107 -6.92 -36.05 -16.08
CA GLY A 107 -5.85 -36.60 -15.24
C GLY A 107 -4.57 -37.05 -15.97
N GLY A 108 -3.71 -36.10 -16.34
CA GLY A 108 -2.37 -36.40 -16.86
C GLY A 108 -1.33 -35.34 -16.48
N PRO A 109 -0.04 -35.69 -16.39
CA PRO A 109 1.06 -35.01 -15.67
C PRO A 109 1.27 -33.49 -15.93
N SER A 110 0.65 -32.94 -16.96
CA SER A 110 0.49 -31.49 -17.18
C SER A 110 -0.15 -30.78 -15.97
N THR A 111 -1.06 -31.45 -15.25
CA THR A 111 -1.69 -30.88 -14.04
C THR A 111 -0.66 -30.54 -12.96
N LYS A 112 0.46 -31.27 -12.85
CA LYS A 112 1.49 -31.00 -11.83
C LYS A 112 2.31 -29.76 -12.14
N ALA A 113 2.59 -29.49 -13.43
CA ALA A 113 3.28 -28.27 -13.85
C ALA A 113 2.38 -27.05 -13.65
N VAL A 114 1.10 -27.16 -14.05
CA VAL A 114 0.09 -26.11 -13.81
C VAL A 114 -0.14 -25.90 -12.31
N GLU A 115 -0.21 -26.96 -11.51
CA GLU A 115 -0.32 -26.87 -10.04
C GLU A 115 0.93 -26.24 -9.40
N PHE A 116 2.13 -26.49 -9.92
CA PHE A 116 3.34 -25.87 -9.41
C PHE A 116 3.33 -24.36 -9.65
N VAL A 117 3.00 -23.93 -10.88
CA VAL A 117 2.86 -22.52 -11.22
C VAL A 117 1.79 -21.85 -10.36
N ARG A 118 0.64 -22.48 -10.17
CA ARG A 118 -0.44 -21.99 -9.29
C ARG A 118 -0.03 -21.90 -7.81
N ARG A 119 0.81 -22.84 -7.35
CA ARG A 119 1.34 -22.85 -5.98
C ARG A 119 2.35 -21.72 -5.77
N TYR A 120 3.11 -21.37 -6.80
CA TYR A 120 4.10 -20.29 -6.75
C TYR A 120 3.46 -18.89 -6.76
N THR A 121 2.43 -18.66 -7.58
CA THR A 121 1.63 -17.42 -7.52
C THR A 121 0.97 -17.24 -6.16
N ASN A 122 0.38 -18.30 -5.60
CA ASN A 122 -0.17 -18.27 -4.23
C ASN A 122 0.90 -17.87 -3.19
N TYR A 123 2.13 -18.35 -3.33
CA TYR A 123 3.23 -18.02 -2.41
C TYR A 123 3.61 -16.53 -2.45
N LYS A 124 3.61 -15.92 -3.64
CA LYS A 124 3.86 -14.47 -3.80
C LYS A 124 2.78 -13.63 -3.13
N THR A 125 1.51 -13.98 -3.31
CA THR A 125 0.39 -13.31 -2.62
C THR A 125 0.51 -13.47 -1.11
N MET A 126 0.84 -14.67 -0.63
CA MET A 126 1.00 -14.96 0.80
C MET A 126 2.14 -14.16 1.44
N LEU A 127 3.28 -14.01 0.75
CA LEU A 127 4.40 -13.18 1.19
C LEU A 127 4.03 -11.70 1.27
N GLY A 128 3.38 -11.16 0.23
CA GLY A 128 2.89 -9.77 0.24
C GLY A 128 1.92 -9.51 1.40
N THR A 129 1.01 -10.45 1.64
CA THR A 129 0.04 -10.37 2.74
C THR A 129 0.73 -10.44 4.11
N ALA A 130 1.74 -11.30 4.27
CA ALA A 130 2.50 -11.43 5.51
C ALA A 130 3.30 -10.16 5.83
N VAL A 131 3.97 -9.55 4.84
CA VAL A 131 4.69 -8.27 5.03
C VAL A 131 3.71 -7.17 5.41
N LEU A 132 2.56 -7.08 4.75
CA LEU A 132 1.52 -6.10 5.10
C LEU A 132 1.02 -6.29 6.55
N ALA A 133 0.77 -7.53 6.97
CA ALA A 133 0.35 -7.83 8.34
C ALA A 133 1.41 -7.40 9.36
N ILE A 134 2.70 -7.69 9.11
CA ILE A 134 3.80 -7.26 9.99
C ILE A 134 3.87 -5.73 10.05
N ALA A 135 3.72 -5.04 8.92
CA ALA A 135 3.73 -3.58 8.89
C ALA A 135 2.56 -2.97 9.70
N LEU A 136 1.36 -3.55 9.58
CA LEU A 136 0.19 -3.11 10.36
C LEU A 136 0.38 -3.36 11.86
N ILE A 137 0.88 -4.53 12.26
CA ILE A 137 1.16 -4.86 13.66
C ILE A 137 2.23 -3.92 14.23
N GLY A 138 3.34 -3.73 13.51
CA GLY A 138 4.41 -2.83 13.91
C GLY A 138 3.94 -1.38 14.04
N GLY A 139 3.14 -0.91 13.08
CA GLY A 139 2.53 0.42 13.11
C GLY A 139 1.59 0.60 14.31
N ALA A 140 0.76 -0.40 14.61
CA ALA A 140 -0.13 -0.39 15.78
C ALA A 140 0.66 -0.32 17.09
N ILE A 141 1.68 -1.17 17.28
CA ILE A 141 2.51 -1.17 18.48
C ILE A 141 3.20 0.20 18.68
N GLY A 142 3.78 0.76 17.61
CA GLY A 142 4.41 2.08 17.66
C GLY A 142 3.43 3.21 17.99
N TRP A 143 2.20 3.14 17.48
CA TRP A 143 1.14 4.11 17.75
C TRP A 143 0.63 4.04 19.19
N LEU A 144 0.39 2.83 19.73
CA LEU A 144 -0.01 2.65 21.13
C LEU A 144 1.08 3.13 22.09
N GLY A 145 2.36 2.86 21.82
CA GLY A 145 3.48 3.34 22.64
C GLY A 145 3.55 4.88 22.74
N ARG A 146 3.22 5.61 21.67
CA ARG A 146 3.18 7.09 21.67
C ARG A 146 1.94 7.68 22.35
N LYS A 147 0.80 6.97 22.35
CA LYS A 147 -0.47 7.48 22.92
C LYS A 147 -0.63 7.22 24.42
N VAL A 148 0.09 6.24 24.99
CA VAL A 148 0.00 5.90 26.42
C VAL A 148 0.93 6.75 27.30
N LEU A 149 1.91 7.45 26.73
CA LEU A 149 2.87 8.27 27.50
C LEU A 149 2.61 9.78 27.49
N SER A 150 1.41 10.22 27.06
CA SER A 150 1.05 11.64 27.05
C SER A 150 -0.40 11.85 27.44
N VAL A 151 -0.71 11.54 28.70
CA VAL A 151 -1.58 12.44 29.45
C VAL A 151 -0.62 13.37 30.17
N ALA A 152 -0.25 14.47 29.52
CA ALA A 152 0.26 15.60 30.27
C ALA A 152 -0.81 15.92 31.32
N PRO A 153 -0.52 15.86 32.63
CA PRO A 153 -1.50 16.27 33.62
C PRO A 153 -1.87 17.70 33.26
N ALA A 154 -3.14 17.91 32.91
CA ALA A 154 -3.65 19.25 32.75
C ALA A 154 -3.30 19.98 34.05
N LYS A 155 -2.47 21.02 33.92
CA LYS A 155 -2.19 21.99 34.98
C LYS A 155 -3.52 22.39 35.59
N GLY A 156 -3.86 21.86 36.77
CA GLY A 156 -5.09 22.25 37.45
C GLY A 156 -5.81 21.22 38.32
N VAL A 157 -5.22 20.08 38.67
CA VAL A 157 -5.79 19.27 39.78
C VAL A 157 -4.93 19.49 41.02
N PRO A 158 -5.37 20.32 41.99
CA PRO A 158 -4.73 20.36 43.28
C PRO A 158 -4.86 18.96 43.91
N LEU A 159 -3.71 18.41 44.30
CA LEU A 159 -3.63 17.28 45.21
C LEU A 159 -4.16 17.76 46.55
N ASN A 160 -5.48 17.65 46.72
CA ASN A 160 -6.10 17.83 48.01
C ASN A 160 -5.69 16.61 48.83
N GLU A 161 -4.68 16.82 49.66
CA GLU A 161 -4.42 16.11 50.89
C GLU A 161 -5.73 15.58 51.48
N SER A 162 -5.91 14.27 51.47
CA SER A 162 -6.97 13.62 52.23
C SER A 162 -6.61 13.70 53.72
N VAL A 163 -6.64 14.90 54.29
CA VAL A 163 -6.66 15.11 55.73
C VAL A 163 -8.11 14.94 56.16
N ARG A 164 -8.40 13.82 56.82
CA ARG A 164 -9.63 13.62 57.57
C ARG A 164 -9.71 14.66 58.69
N TYR A 165 -10.50 15.71 58.52
CA TYR A 165 -11.03 16.46 59.66
C TYR A 165 -12.44 15.96 59.97
N GLY A 166 -12.54 15.15 61.03
CA GLY A 166 -13.76 15.03 61.80
C GLY A 166 -13.95 16.32 62.59
N GLY A 167 -14.94 17.13 62.22
CA GLY A 167 -15.32 18.34 62.94
C GLY A 167 -16.57 18.98 62.32
N PRO A 168 -17.51 19.54 63.12
CA PRO A 168 -18.84 19.85 62.63
C PRO A 168 -18.96 21.24 61.96
N ILE A 169 -19.61 21.22 60.80
CA ILE A 169 -20.53 22.22 60.23
C ILE A 169 -20.15 23.70 60.43
N GLN A 170 -19.66 24.32 59.35
CA GLN A 170 -19.99 25.71 59.05
C GLN A 170 -20.43 25.84 57.59
N ARG A 171 -21.63 26.42 57.41
CA ARG A 171 -22.18 26.81 56.11
C ARG A 171 -21.29 27.90 55.50
N THR A 172 -20.74 27.64 54.32
CA THR A 172 -20.21 28.69 53.45
C THR A 172 -20.97 28.75 52.14
N ARG A 173 -21.39 29.96 51.84
CA ARG A 173 -22.26 30.45 50.78
C ARG A 173 -21.56 30.29 49.43
N ALA A 174 -22.25 29.73 48.44
CA ALA A 174 -21.76 29.65 47.07
C ALA A 174 -21.58 31.07 46.49
N VAL A 175 -20.37 31.36 46.00
CA VAL A 175 -20.07 32.56 45.20
C VAL A 175 -20.04 32.11 43.74
N SER A 176 -20.98 32.59 42.93
CA SER A 176 -20.99 32.40 41.48
C SER A 176 -19.89 33.25 40.82
N PRO A 177 -19.21 32.75 39.78
CA PRO A 177 -18.16 33.47 39.07
C PRO A 177 -18.75 34.22 37.86
N THR A 178 -19.25 35.42 38.09
CA THR A 178 -19.43 36.44 37.03
C THR A 178 -19.38 37.81 37.70
N ASP A 179 -18.17 38.35 37.83
CA ASP A 179 -17.99 39.77 38.13
C ASP A 179 -16.94 40.35 37.17
N PRO A 180 -17.26 41.47 36.49
CA PRO A 180 -16.30 42.17 35.65
C PRO A 180 -15.23 42.85 36.52
N ILE A 181 -14.01 42.94 35.97
CA ILE A 181 -12.81 43.48 36.60
C ILE A 181 -13.08 44.88 37.19
N HIS A 182 -13.29 44.95 38.50
CA HIS A 182 -13.40 46.20 39.24
C HIS A 182 -12.00 46.78 39.44
N ARG A 183 -11.56 47.68 38.53
CA ARG A 183 -10.33 48.47 38.75
C ARG A 183 -10.60 49.49 39.86
N SER A 184 -9.82 49.44 40.93
CA SER A 184 -9.85 50.44 42.00
C SER A 184 -9.51 51.83 41.46
N PRO A 185 -10.18 52.90 41.92
CA PRO A 185 -9.85 54.27 41.52
C PRO A 185 -8.46 54.69 42.05
N PRO A 186 -7.71 55.53 41.30
CA PRO A 186 -6.42 56.01 41.74
C PRO A 186 -6.52 57.00 42.92
N PRO A 187 -5.44 57.20 43.68
CA PRO A 187 -5.39 58.13 44.81
C PRO A 187 -5.66 59.59 44.40
N ARG A 188 -6.18 60.41 45.35
CA ARG A 188 -6.76 61.75 45.10
C ARG A 188 -5.82 62.76 44.42
N ASP A 189 -4.51 62.60 44.58
CA ASP A 189 -3.47 63.45 43.98
C ASP A 189 -3.31 63.24 42.47
N GLN A 190 -3.87 62.18 41.89
CA GLN A 190 -3.75 61.85 40.47
C GLN A 190 -5.01 62.15 39.63
N TRP A 191 -6.03 62.78 40.20
CA TRP A 191 -7.35 62.95 39.57
C TRP A 191 -7.35 63.90 38.36
N SER A 192 -6.55 64.97 38.39
CA SER A 192 -6.45 65.94 37.29
C SER A 192 -5.85 65.33 36.02
N ARG A 193 -4.89 64.42 36.18
CA ARG A 193 -4.27 63.70 35.05
C ARG A 193 -5.19 62.63 34.47
N TRP A 194 -6.04 62.03 35.30
CA TRP A 194 -7.00 61.01 34.88
C TRP A 194 -8.16 61.59 34.06
N GLN A 195 -8.63 62.80 34.41
CA GLN A 195 -9.70 63.49 33.65
C GLN A 195 -9.30 63.86 32.23
N HIS A 196 -8.05 64.28 32.00
CA HIS A 196 -7.55 64.58 30.64
C HIS A 196 -7.48 63.33 29.75
N HIS A 197 -7.21 62.16 30.33
CA HIS A 197 -7.06 60.94 29.56
C HIS A 197 -8.41 60.33 29.13
N TYR A 198 -9.48 60.58 29.89
CA TYR A 198 -10.80 59.99 29.63
C TYR A 198 -11.64 60.75 28.59
N GLN A 199 -11.37 62.03 28.32
CA GLN A 199 -12.14 62.78 27.32
C GLN A 199 -11.84 62.37 25.88
N HIS A 200 -10.71 61.71 25.60
CA HIS A 200 -10.35 61.28 24.25
C HIS A 200 -10.85 59.88 23.87
N GLN A 201 -11.52 59.15 24.77
CA GLN A 201 -11.91 57.76 24.55
C GLN A 201 -13.42 57.54 24.36
N ARG A 202 -14.22 58.59 24.11
CA ARG A 202 -15.62 58.38 23.72
C ARG A 202 -15.68 57.91 22.26
N PRO A 203 -16.16 56.68 21.98
CA PRO A 203 -16.47 56.28 20.62
C PRO A 203 -17.65 57.13 20.09
N PRO A 204 -17.69 57.42 18.78
CA PRO A 204 -18.83 58.10 18.16
C PRO A 204 -20.08 57.21 18.21
N ASP A 205 -21.23 57.85 18.43
CA ASP A 205 -22.52 57.17 18.53
C ASP A 205 -22.87 56.46 17.20
N PRO A 206 -23.41 55.23 17.25
CA PRO A 206 -23.81 54.50 16.06
C PRO A 206 -25.07 55.12 15.43
N VAL A 207 -25.04 55.27 14.10
CA VAL A 207 -26.12 55.77 13.23
C VAL A 207 -27.19 54.70 13.02
#